data_AF-A0A090KKV5-F1
#
_entry.id   AF-A0A090KKV5-F1
#
_cell.length_a   1.000
_cell.length_b   1.000
_cell.length_c   1.000
_cell.angle_alpha   90.00
_cell.angle_beta   90.00
_cell.angle_gamma   90.00
#
_symmetry.space_group_name_H-M   'P 1'
#
loop_
_entity.id
_entity.type
_entity.pdbx_description
1 polymer ?
#
loop_
_entity_poly.entity_id
_entity_poly.type
_entity_poly.pdbx_seq_one_letter_code
_entity_poly.pdbx_strand_id
1 'polypeptide(L)'
;MRYWIIIPIALVAIGIGSIAAGLLLNPLRRSENEIREWLLHQAPLGSSRQDVMVLIAKRAWKFHPEYRGRFINKSVPVGGFGAELGTYLGVRDVKVDAYWKFSVSDKLAEVYVNKWQEGF
;
A
#
# COMPACT_ATOMS: atom_id res chain seq x y z
N MET A 1 44.79 -6.02 20.43
CA MET A 1 43.83 -4.89 20.45
C MET A 1 42.48 -5.35 19.90
N ARG A 2 41.43 -5.28 20.73
CA ARG A 2 40.14 -4.67 20.36
C ARG A 2 39.11 -5.43 19.49
N TYR A 3 39.24 -6.74 19.24
CA TYR A 3 38.15 -7.52 18.59
C TYR A 3 36.83 -7.49 19.38
N TRP A 4 36.93 -7.48 20.71
CA TRP A 4 35.81 -7.39 21.64
C TRP A 4 35.02 -6.07 21.55
N ILE A 5 35.60 -5.02 20.96
CA ILE A 5 34.93 -3.74 20.70
C ILE A 5 34.44 -3.68 19.24
N ILE A 6 35.10 -4.36 18.30
CA ILE A 6 34.72 -4.38 16.89
C ILE A 6 33.43 -5.19 16.69
N ILE A 7 33.27 -6.32 17.39
CA ILE A 7 32.07 -7.18 17.30
C ILE A 7 30.78 -6.44 17.68
N PRO A 8 30.68 -5.75 18.83
CA PRO A 8 29.46 -5.01 19.18
C PRO A 8 29.20 -3.82 18.24
N ILE A 9 30.24 -3.13 17.75
CA ILE A 9 30.08 -2.05 16.76
C ILE A 9 29.51 -2.59 15.44
N ALA A 10 30.01 -3.73 14.97
CA ALA A 10 29.50 -4.37 13.75
C ALA A 10 28.04 -4.81 13.92
N LEU A 11 27.67 -5.38 15.07
CA LEU A 11 26.28 -5.76 15.36
C LEU A 11 25.34 -4.55 15.42
N VAL A 12 25.79 -3.44 16.04
CA VAL A 12 25.02 -2.18 16.05
C VAL A 12 24.87 -1.62 14.64
N ALA A 13 25.94 -1.61 13.84
CA ALA A 13 25.88 -1.15 12.45
C ALA A 13 24.93 -2.00 11.58
N ILE A 14 24.96 -3.33 11.73
CA ILE A 14 24.03 -4.25 11.03
C ILE A 14 22.59 -4.02 11.51
N GLY A 15 22.38 -3.86 12.82
CA GLY A 15 21.06 -3.55 13.38
C GLY A 15 20.48 -2.25 12.83
N ILE A 16 21.28 -1.17 12.83
CA ILE A 16 20.88 0.13 12.28
C ILE A 16 20.61 0.03 10.77
N GLY A 17 21.50 -0.65 10.03
CA GLY A 17 21.31 -0.87 8.59
C GLY A 17 20.03 -1.64 8.26
N SER A 18 19.67 -2.62 9.08
CA SER A 18 18.45 -3.42 8.91
C SER A 18 17.18 -2.60 9.18
N ILE A 19 17.21 -1.74 10.20
CA ILE A 19 16.09 -0.83 10.53
C ILE A 19 15.94 0.23 9.43
N ALA A 20 17.03 0.85 8.99
CA ALA A 20 17.03 1.83 7.90
C ALA A 20 16.53 1.21 6.59
N ALA A 21 16.95 -0.02 6.27
CA ALA A 21 16.45 -0.77 5.13
C ALA A 21 14.94 -1.05 5.25
N GLY A 22 14.44 -1.51 6.40
CA GLY A 22 13.00 -1.71 6.61
C GLY A 22 12.16 -0.44 6.44
N LEU A 23 12.71 0.71 6.86
CA LEU A 23 12.08 2.02 6.68
C LEU A 23 12.14 2.53 5.23
N LEU A 24 13.21 2.26 4.49
CA LEU A 24 13.36 2.67 3.09
C LEU A 24 12.66 1.71 2.12
N LEU A 25 12.50 0.44 2.50
CA LEU A 25 11.95 -0.61 1.65
C LEU A 25 10.44 -0.79 1.80
N ASN A 26 9.77 -0.07 2.71
CA ASN A 26 8.31 -0.17 2.84
C ASN A 26 7.66 0.24 1.50
N PRO A 27 7.02 -0.70 0.75
CA PRO A 27 6.47 -0.41 -0.58
C PRO A 27 5.42 0.70 -0.55
N LEU A 28 4.74 0.87 0.60
CA LEU A 28 3.73 1.91 0.80
C LEU A 28 4.31 3.32 0.87
N ARG A 29 5.63 3.48 1.04
CA ARG A 29 6.29 4.80 0.99
C ARG A 29 6.53 5.32 -0.42
N ARG A 30 6.49 4.45 -1.44
CA ARG A 30 6.58 4.84 -2.87
C ARG A 30 5.48 5.82 -3.26
N SER A 31 5.62 6.53 -4.37
CA SER A 31 4.58 7.44 -4.86
C SER A 31 3.24 6.71 -5.11
N GLU A 32 2.12 7.43 -5.09
CA GLU A 32 0.80 6.83 -5.39
C GLU A 32 0.78 6.16 -6.77
N ASN A 33 1.49 6.72 -7.75
CA ASN A 33 1.63 6.17 -9.09
C ASN A 33 2.40 4.84 -9.08
N GLU A 34 3.52 4.75 -8.38
CA GLU A 34 4.29 3.49 -8.27
C GLU A 34 3.49 2.41 -7.52
N ILE A 35 2.71 2.79 -6.50
CA ILE A 35 1.83 1.84 -5.81
C ILE A 35 0.72 1.39 -6.76
N ARG A 36 0.13 2.30 -7.53
CA ARG A 36 -0.88 1.98 -8.55
C ARG A 36 -0.33 1.01 -9.59
N GLU A 37 0.85 1.27 -10.14
CA GLU A 37 1.52 0.38 -11.09
C GLU A 37 1.81 -0.98 -10.47
N TRP A 38 2.30 -1.02 -9.23
CA TRP A 38 2.51 -2.25 -8.49
C TRP A 38 1.22 -3.06 -8.32
N LEU A 39 0.09 -2.40 -8.00
CA LEU A 39 -1.22 -3.05 -7.91
C LEU A 39 -1.67 -3.59 -9.27
N LEU A 40 -1.47 -2.84 -10.35
CA LEU A 40 -1.79 -3.26 -11.71
C LEU A 40 -0.92 -4.44 -12.19
N HIS A 41 0.32 -4.56 -11.69
CA HIS A 41 1.14 -5.76 -11.94
C HIS A 41 0.60 -7.01 -11.22
N GLN A 42 -0.10 -6.86 -10.10
CA GLN A 42 -0.71 -7.98 -9.36
C GLN A 42 -2.10 -8.33 -9.91
N ALA A 43 -2.88 -7.32 -10.30
CA ALA A 43 -4.18 -7.45 -10.92
C ALA A 43 -4.27 -6.49 -12.13
N PRO A 44 -3.95 -6.96 -13.35
CA PRO A 44 -4.01 -6.14 -14.55
C PRO A 44 -5.42 -5.64 -14.85
N LEU A 45 -5.52 -4.58 -15.65
CA LEU A 45 -6.80 -4.17 -16.22
C LEU A 45 -7.45 -5.35 -16.96
N GLY A 46 -8.76 -5.49 -16.84
CA GLY A 46 -9.49 -6.67 -17.34
C GLY A 46 -9.61 -7.82 -16.34
N SER A 47 -8.92 -7.80 -15.20
CA SER A 47 -9.11 -8.78 -14.12
C SER A 47 -10.55 -8.79 -13.63
N SER A 48 -11.07 -9.96 -13.21
CA SER A 48 -12.41 -10.02 -12.65
C SER A 48 -12.46 -9.39 -11.26
N ARG A 49 -13.67 -9.02 -10.81
CA ARG A 49 -13.89 -8.61 -9.43
C ARG A 49 -13.39 -9.65 -8.42
N GLN A 50 -13.62 -10.93 -8.72
CA GLN A 50 -13.21 -12.03 -7.87
C GLN A 50 -11.67 -12.11 -7.74
N ASP A 51 -10.93 -11.91 -8.84
CA ASP A 51 -9.45 -11.93 -8.80
C ASP A 51 -8.90 -10.86 -7.88
N VAL A 52 -9.48 -9.66 -7.92
CA VAL A 52 -9.10 -8.54 -7.04
C VAL A 52 -9.45 -8.85 -5.58
N MET A 53 -10.61 -9.45 -5.31
CA MET A 53 -10.97 -9.88 -3.94
C MET A 53 -10.01 -10.94 -3.40
N VAL A 54 -9.61 -11.91 -4.22
CA VAL A 54 -8.61 -12.92 -3.86
C VAL A 54 -7.25 -12.26 -3.57
N LEU A 55 -6.86 -11.26 -4.36
CA LEU A 55 -5.63 -10.49 -4.11
C LEU A 55 -5.68 -9.78 -2.75
N ILE A 56 -6.78 -9.09 -2.43
CA ILE A 56 -6.99 -8.39 -1.15
C ILE A 56 -6.86 -9.38 0.01
N ALA A 57 -7.55 -10.52 -0.08
CA ALA A 57 -7.50 -11.56 0.95
C ALA A 57 -6.08 -12.14 1.11
N LYS A 58 -5.40 -12.47 -0.01
CA LYS A 58 -4.03 -13.02 -0.01
C LYS A 58 -3.02 -12.07 0.63
N ARG A 59 -3.21 -10.76 0.48
CA ARG A 59 -2.34 -9.72 1.05
C ARG A 59 -2.75 -9.30 2.46
N ALA A 60 -3.84 -9.86 3.00
CA ALA A 60 -4.42 -9.49 4.28
C ALA A 60 -4.71 -7.98 4.41
N TRP A 61 -5.08 -7.33 3.30
CA TRP A 61 -5.52 -5.94 3.33
C TRP A 61 -6.93 -5.85 3.91
N LYS A 62 -7.22 -4.76 4.62
CA LYS A 62 -8.56 -4.57 5.21
C LYS A 62 -9.53 -4.18 4.11
N PHE A 63 -10.41 -5.09 3.74
CA PHE A 63 -11.42 -4.87 2.73
C PHE A 63 -12.50 -3.90 3.22
N HIS A 64 -12.88 -2.97 2.35
CA HIS A 64 -13.93 -2.02 2.64
C HIS A 64 -14.83 -1.84 1.39
N PRO A 65 -15.98 -2.54 1.31
CA PRO A 65 -16.84 -2.53 0.12
C PRO A 65 -17.54 -1.18 -0.11
N GLU A 66 -17.95 -0.52 0.96
CA GLU A 66 -18.59 0.81 0.96
C GLU A 66 -17.61 1.98 0.85
N TYR A 67 -16.31 1.71 0.70
CA TYR A 67 -15.26 2.66 0.99
C TYR A 67 -15.01 3.66 -0.13
N ARG A 68 -15.86 4.67 -0.14
CA ARG A 68 -15.72 5.83 -1.00
C ARG A 68 -15.18 7.04 -0.22
N GLY A 69 -15.47 7.14 1.08
CA GLY A 69 -15.22 8.30 1.94
C GLY A 69 -13.88 9.00 1.73
N ARG A 70 -12.77 8.24 1.72
CA ARG A 70 -11.41 8.78 1.57
C ARG A 70 -10.99 9.08 0.13
N PHE A 71 -11.76 8.63 -0.86
CA PHE A 71 -11.57 8.88 -2.28
C PHE A 71 -12.59 9.87 -2.88
N ILE A 72 -13.62 10.26 -2.12
CA ILE A 72 -14.65 11.23 -2.55
C ILE A 72 -14.02 12.59 -2.88
N ASN A 73 -13.05 13.04 -2.08
CA ASN A 73 -12.34 14.30 -2.32
C ASN A 73 -11.48 14.27 -3.61
N LYS A 74 -11.17 13.08 -4.14
CA LYS A 74 -10.44 12.88 -5.40
C LYS A 74 -11.39 12.64 -6.60
N SER A 75 -12.69 12.88 -6.45
CA SER A 75 -13.69 12.69 -7.51
C SER A 75 -13.71 11.27 -8.12
N VAL A 76 -13.36 10.25 -7.34
CA VAL A 76 -13.28 8.87 -7.83
C VAL A 76 -14.69 8.35 -8.21
N PRO A 77 -14.88 7.79 -9.42
CA PRO A 77 -16.18 7.30 -9.89
C PRO A 77 -16.74 6.15 -9.06
N VAL A 78 -18.08 5.99 -9.06
CA VAL A 78 -18.77 4.81 -8.49
C VAL A 78 -18.49 3.53 -9.30
N GLY A 79 -18.78 2.36 -8.70
CA GLY A 79 -18.75 1.07 -9.39
C GLY A 79 -17.60 0.15 -8.98
N GLY A 80 -17.07 0.34 -7.77
CA GLY A 80 -15.92 -0.40 -7.25
C GLY A 80 -15.91 -0.51 -5.73
N PHE A 81 -14.83 -1.08 -5.21
CA PHE A 81 -14.59 -1.23 -3.77
C PHE A 81 -13.16 -0.81 -3.41
N GLY A 82 -12.93 -0.58 -2.12
CA GLY A 82 -11.62 -0.21 -1.60
C GLY A 82 -11.04 -1.21 -0.61
N ALA A 83 -9.76 -1.02 -0.31
CA ALA A 83 -9.09 -1.68 0.80
C ALA A 83 -7.99 -0.78 1.39
N GLU A 84 -7.76 -0.88 2.70
CA GLU A 84 -6.60 -0.30 3.37
C GLU A 84 -5.41 -1.23 3.17
N LEU A 85 -4.39 -0.75 2.45
CA LEU A 85 -3.16 -1.50 2.16
C LEU A 85 -2.25 -1.56 3.39
N GLY A 86 -2.35 -0.55 4.27
CA GLY A 86 -1.64 -0.46 5.53
C GLY A 86 -1.24 0.96 5.89
N THR A 87 -0.41 1.07 6.92
CA THR A 87 0.09 2.33 7.48
C THR A 87 1.60 2.30 7.50
N TYR A 88 2.25 3.43 7.23
CA TYR A 88 3.67 3.60 7.52
C TYR A 88 3.89 4.81 8.44
N LEU A 89 4.88 4.66 9.33
CA LEU A 89 5.31 5.73 10.23
C LEU A 89 6.07 6.79 9.42
N GLY A 90 5.66 8.04 9.55
CA GLY A 90 6.35 9.22 9.02
C GLY A 90 6.52 10.28 10.12
N VAL A 91 6.59 11.57 9.75
CA VAL A 91 6.40 12.67 10.73
C VAL A 91 5.04 12.55 11.41
N ARG A 92 4.05 12.02 10.67
CA ARG A 92 2.78 11.51 11.15
C ARG A 92 2.50 10.18 10.46
N ASP A 93 1.60 9.39 11.04
CA ASP A 93 1.17 8.12 10.47
C ASP A 93 0.43 8.37 9.16
N VAL A 94 0.93 7.75 8.08
CA VAL A 94 0.32 7.84 6.76
C VAL A 94 -0.37 6.51 6.46
N LYS A 95 -1.68 6.56 6.27
CA LYS A 95 -2.50 5.44 5.84
C LYS A 95 -2.58 5.44 4.32
N VAL A 96 -2.52 4.25 3.73
CA VAL A 96 -2.54 4.05 2.28
C VAL A 96 -3.70 3.15 1.91
N ASP A 97 -4.56 3.66 1.04
CA ASP A 97 -5.71 2.94 0.51
C ASP A 97 -5.60 2.74 -0.98
N ALA A 98 -6.30 1.72 -1.47
CA ALA A 98 -6.57 1.53 -2.88
C ALA A 98 -8.06 1.40 -3.15
N TYR A 99 -8.49 1.84 -4.34
CA TYR A 99 -9.83 1.67 -4.87
C TYR A 99 -9.75 1.06 -6.27
N TRP A 100 -10.48 -0.03 -6.48
CA TRP A 100 -10.58 -0.72 -7.76
C TRP A 100 -11.95 -0.46 -8.37
N LYS A 101 -11.98 0.24 -9.49
CA LYS A 101 -13.19 0.52 -10.27
C LYS A 101 -13.38 -0.54 -11.34
N PHE A 102 -14.61 -1.04 -11.46
CA PHE A 102 -14.97 -2.02 -12.45
C PHE A 102 -15.82 -1.38 -13.56
N SER A 103 -15.70 -1.92 -14.77
CA SER A 103 -16.56 -1.59 -15.90
C SER A 103 -17.95 -2.20 -15.75
N VAL A 104 -18.86 -1.83 -16.66
CA VAL A 104 -20.18 -2.47 -16.78
C VAL A 104 -20.12 -3.97 -17.07
N SER A 105 -19.01 -4.46 -17.63
CA SER A 105 -18.75 -5.88 -17.90
C SER A 105 -18.08 -6.62 -16.73
N ASP A 106 -18.06 -6.00 -15.55
CA ASP A 106 -17.48 -6.55 -14.32
C ASP A 106 -15.97 -6.82 -14.35
N LYS A 107 -15.26 -6.05 -15.17
CA LYS A 107 -13.81 -6.14 -15.32
C LYS A 107 -13.12 -4.93 -14.74
N LEU A 108 -11.92 -5.12 -14.18
CA LEU A 108 -11.14 -4.03 -13.61
C LEU A 108 -10.82 -3.00 -14.70
N ALA A 109 -11.33 -1.79 -14.52
CA ALA A 109 -11.18 -0.69 -15.46
C ALA A 109 -10.13 0.31 -14.99
N GLU A 110 -10.05 0.55 -13.69
CA GLU A 110 -9.13 1.54 -13.13
C GLU A 110 -8.78 1.25 -11.67
N VAL A 111 -7.60 1.70 -11.27
CA VAL A 111 -7.10 1.61 -9.88
C VAL A 111 -6.67 3.00 -9.44
N TYR A 112 -7.11 3.38 -8.26
CA TYR A 112 -6.76 4.63 -7.59
C TYR A 112 -6.07 4.33 -6.27
N VAL A 113 -5.11 5.16 -5.91
CA VAL A 113 -4.40 5.09 -4.64
C VAL A 113 -4.57 6.41 -3.91
N ASN A 114 -4.76 6.33 -2.59
CA ASN A 114 -4.84 7.52 -1.77
C ASN A 114 -3.97 7.36 -0.52
N LYS A 115 -3.11 8.35 -0.30
CA LYS A 115 -2.37 8.52 0.94
C LYS A 115 -2.96 9.67 1.73
N TRP A 116 -3.19 9.44 3.01
CA TRP A 116 -3.76 10.45 3.88
C TRP A 116 -3.27 10.27 5.31
N GLN A 117 -3.42 11.32 6.11
CA GLN A 117 -3.04 11.38 7.52
C GLN A 117 -4.31 11.57 8.34
N GLU A 118 -4.37 10.94 9.50
CA GLU A 118 -5.52 11.07 10.40
C GLU A 118 -5.58 12.50 10.99
N GLY A 119 -6.73 13.17 10.85
CA GLY A 119 -6.98 14.51 11.40
C GLY A 119 -6.95 15.70 10.43
N PHE A 120 -6.92 15.49 9.11
CA PHE A 120 -6.98 16.53 8.07
C PHE A 120 -7.91 16.14 6.92
#